data_AF-A0AAU4IMQ1-F1
#
_entry.id   AF-A0AAU4IMQ1-F1
#
_cell.length_a   1.000
_cell.length_b   1.000
_cell.length_c   1.000
_cell.angle_alpha   90.00
_cell.angle_beta   90.00
_cell.angle_gamma   90.00
#
_symmetry.space_group_name_H-M   'P 1'
#
loop_
_entity.id
_entity.type
_entity.pdbx_description
1 polymer ?
#
loop_
_entity_poly.entity_id
_entity_poly.type
_entity_poly.pdbx_seq_one_letter_code
_entity_poly.pdbx_strand_id
1 'polypeptide(L)'
;MHHVRRPAARAVLRAAVAAACATAALLAAGPVRAADAPVVPRLVVEIPGPEQGGDAGSGHARVPARAGQAAGSGARLSEAERAADGEVAKLVDNGPTGDRLDVVVIGDGYTAAELGKFHTDARAKWAEVTAVEPYATYRNLFNVWTVDAVSHESGVSGDPDRGAVRDTALGSYFWCEEIERLLCIDQPKVDAYVAKAPEADLVIVLANSAKYGGAGYNEPSATLGYEGISTASADNAKSGQVAIHETGHSLGKLADEYFYPGVPDYEKYTGPEPAESNTSKLSADRMARQRAKWYRWLGETSPDGGAVGAYEGGGYFATGIRRPTDNSLMRVLGKPFNLPGVEAMIAGFYKHAKAVTPLTPTDRTLRTAHLAKVAVPRLTGGDGRQLLVRWYLDGREVKRLAGRTDVTVAELRLPDRRTHTLSVTAEDRTPSVRDPEIARTLRSTVYWNVRR
;
A
#
# COMPACT_ATOMS: atom_id res chain seq x y z
N MET A 1 -44.01 -15.85 -89.68
CA MET A 1 -42.62 -16.36 -89.70
C MET A 1 -42.49 -17.39 -88.57
N HIS A 2 -42.32 -18.65 -88.99
CA HIS A 2 -42.13 -19.92 -88.25
C HIS A 2 -42.75 -20.14 -86.85
N HIS A 3 -43.94 -20.77 -86.84
CA HIS A 3 -44.26 -22.14 -86.37
C HIS A 3 -43.29 -22.85 -85.39
N VAL A 4 -43.64 -23.72 -84.42
CA VAL A 4 -44.89 -24.27 -83.82
C VAL A 4 -44.48 -25.40 -82.83
N ARG A 5 -45.39 -25.81 -81.91
CA ARG A 5 -45.51 -27.13 -81.18
C ARG A 5 -44.50 -27.58 -80.08
N ARG A 6 -44.97 -27.59 -78.82
CA ARG A 6 -45.53 -28.71 -77.98
C ARG A 6 -44.81 -30.11 -77.95
N PRO A 7 -45.12 -31.00 -76.95
CA PRO A 7 -44.22 -31.52 -75.88
C PRO A 7 -44.04 -33.07 -75.91
N ALA A 8 -43.35 -33.67 -74.92
CA ALA A 8 -43.38 -35.09 -74.45
C ALA A 8 -42.00 -35.49 -73.88
N ALA A 9 -41.75 -36.48 -73.03
CA ALA A 9 -42.44 -37.41 -72.13
C ALA A 9 -41.28 -38.09 -71.34
N ARG A 10 -41.41 -38.33 -70.03
CA ARG A 10 -41.45 -39.67 -69.37
C ARG A 10 -40.61 -40.76 -70.09
N ALA A 11 -39.71 -41.53 -69.48
CA ALA A 11 -39.89 -42.31 -68.25
C ALA A 11 -38.62 -43.14 -67.92
N VAL A 12 -38.53 -43.64 -66.66
CA VAL A 12 -38.12 -45.04 -66.28
C VAL A 12 -36.59 -45.36 -66.30
N LEU A 13 -35.94 -46.01 -65.32
CA LEU A 13 -36.32 -46.90 -64.20
C LEU A 13 -35.17 -46.97 -63.14
N ARG A 14 -35.56 -47.24 -61.87
CA ARG A 14 -34.97 -48.10 -60.78
C ARG A 14 -33.59 -48.76 -61.04
N ALA A 15 -32.78 -49.18 -60.07
CA ALA A 15 -32.63 -49.10 -58.61
C ALA A 15 -31.37 -49.95 -58.26
N ALA A 16 -30.97 -49.90 -56.99
CA ALA A 16 -30.27 -50.93 -56.22
C ALA A 16 -28.78 -50.70 -55.89
N VAL A 17 -28.56 -50.98 -54.60
CA VAL A 17 -27.44 -50.78 -53.69
C VAL A 17 -26.42 -51.92 -53.79
N ALA A 18 -25.11 -51.62 -53.61
CA ALA A 18 -24.09 -52.41 -52.90
C ALA A 18 -22.72 -51.69 -53.05
N ALA A 19 -22.18 -51.05 -52.01
CA ALA A 19 -21.35 -51.60 -50.93
C ALA A 19 -19.84 -51.76 -51.28
N ALA A 20 -19.02 -51.16 -50.41
CA ALA A 20 -17.60 -51.43 -50.09
C ALA A 20 -16.47 -50.72 -50.88
N CYS A 21 -15.92 -49.71 -50.19
CA CYS A 21 -14.50 -49.46 -49.90
C CYS A 21 -13.47 -49.30 -51.04
N ALA A 22 -12.95 -48.09 -51.22
CA ALA A 22 -11.50 -47.82 -51.11
C ALA A 22 -11.20 -46.31 -51.12
N THR A 23 -10.60 -45.82 -50.03
CA THR A 23 -9.54 -44.78 -49.96
C THR A 23 -9.72 -43.48 -50.76
N ALA A 24 -10.01 -42.39 -50.04
CA ALA A 24 -9.26 -41.10 -50.06
C ALA A 24 -10.17 -39.93 -49.70
N ALA A 25 -10.23 -39.57 -48.42
CA ALA A 25 -10.57 -38.21 -47.96
C ALA A 25 -10.31 -38.09 -46.45
N LEU A 26 -9.03 -38.20 -46.07
CA LEU A 26 -8.52 -37.62 -44.84
C LEU A 26 -7.48 -36.57 -45.26
N LEU A 27 -7.53 -35.43 -44.59
CA LEU A 27 -6.60 -34.28 -44.62
C LEU A 27 -6.99 -33.12 -45.54
N ALA A 28 -7.75 -32.17 -44.97
CA ALA A 28 -7.35 -30.77 -44.86
C ALA A 28 -8.35 -29.97 -43.99
N ALA A 29 -8.58 -30.40 -42.75
CA ALA A 29 -9.04 -29.48 -41.73
C ALA A 29 -7.80 -28.68 -41.29
N GLY A 30 -7.73 -27.41 -41.68
CA GLY A 30 -6.65 -26.51 -41.26
C GLY A 30 -6.55 -26.45 -39.73
N PRO A 31 -5.37 -26.13 -39.17
CA PRO A 31 -5.19 -26.10 -37.74
C PRO A 31 -6.19 -25.11 -37.13
N VAL A 32 -7.08 -25.62 -36.28
CA VAL A 32 -7.85 -24.78 -35.36
C VAL A 32 -6.80 -24.10 -34.50
N ARG A 33 -6.61 -22.80 -34.74
CA ARG A 33 -5.76 -21.95 -33.92
C ARG A 33 -6.28 -22.11 -32.49
N ALA A 34 -5.48 -22.73 -31.62
CA ALA A 34 -5.75 -22.73 -30.19
C ALA A 34 -6.03 -21.28 -29.81
N ALA A 35 -7.18 -21.01 -29.20
CA ALA A 35 -7.44 -19.70 -28.64
C ALA A 35 -6.25 -19.35 -27.75
N ASP A 36 -5.61 -18.21 -27.98
CA ASP A 36 -4.52 -17.74 -27.13
C ASP A 36 -5.02 -17.83 -25.68
N ALA A 37 -4.27 -18.53 -24.83
CA ALA A 37 -4.61 -18.64 -23.42
C ALA A 37 -4.85 -17.21 -22.87
N PRO A 38 -5.90 -16.99 -22.05
CA PRO A 38 -6.18 -15.66 -21.55
C PRO A 38 -4.92 -15.11 -20.89
N VAL A 39 -4.47 -13.93 -21.34
CA VAL A 39 -3.34 -13.24 -20.76
C VAL A 39 -3.71 -12.90 -19.31
N VAL A 40 -3.21 -13.67 -18.36
CA VAL A 40 -3.41 -13.39 -16.94
C VAL A 40 -2.58 -12.14 -16.62
N PRO A 41 -3.21 -11.04 -16.13
CA PRO A 41 -2.48 -9.86 -15.73
C PRO A 41 -1.38 -10.23 -14.74
N ARG A 42 -0.16 -9.71 -14.95
CA ARG A 42 0.95 -9.92 -14.02
C ARG A 42 1.25 -8.62 -13.28
N LEU A 43 1.49 -8.75 -11.99
CA LEU A 43 1.83 -7.67 -11.07
C LEU A 43 3.32 -7.73 -10.76
N VAL A 44 3.94 -6.58 -10.57
CA VAL A 44 5.29 -6.52 -10.03
C VAL A 44 5.17 -6.59 -8.51
N VAL A 45 5.86 -7.54 -7.91
CA VAL A 45 5.89 -7.79 -6.46
C VAL A 45 7.32 -7.69 -5.98
N GLU A 46 7.50 -6.90 -4.93
CA GLU A 46 8.72 -6.81 -4.15
C GLU A 46 8.89 -8.09 -3.34
N ILE A 47 10.07 -8.69 -3.49
CA ILE A 47 10.52 -9.82 -2.73
C ILE A 47 11.53 -9.27 -1.71
N PRO A 48 11.16 -9.21 -0.42
CA PRO A 48 12.00 -8.57 0.60
C PRO A 48 13.42 -9.16 0.59
N GLY A 49 14.47 -8.41 0.91
CA GLY A 49 15.83 -8.98 1.03
C GLY A 49 15.99 -9.95 2.21
N PRO A 50 16.80 -11.03 2.12
CA PRO A 50 17.30 -11.68 3.34
C PRO A 50 18.30 -10.75 4.06
N GLU A 51 18.37 -10.82 5.40
CA GLU A 51 19.26 -9.99 6.23
C GLU A 51 20.75 -10.15 5.87
N GLN A 52 21.15 -11.29 5.29
CA GLN A 52 22.49 -11.54 4.76
C GLN A 52 22.37 -12.17 3.36
N GLY A 53 22.77 -11.40 2.35
CA GLY A 53 22.62 -11.75 0.94
C GLY A 53 23.43 -12.97 0.52
N GLY A 54 22.73 -13.96 -0.01
CA GLY A 54 23.25 -14.97 -0.92
C GLY A 54 22.09 -15.44 -1.79
N ASP A 55 22.28 -15.44 -3.12
CA ASP A 55 21.53 -15.99 -4.28
C ASP A 55 20.00 -16.23 -4.26
N ALA A 56 19.27 -16.03 -3.16
CA ALA A 56 17.87 -16.43 -3.02
C ALA A 56 16.92 -15.22 -3.09
N GLY A 57 16.70 -14.77 -4.33
CA GLY A 57 15.44 -14.18 -4.78
C GLY A 57 14.94 -13.00 -3.95
N SER A 58 15.52 -11.83 -4.12
CA SER A 58 15.08 -10.55 -3.56
C SER A 58 15.18 -9.46 -4.62
N GLY A 59 14.35 -8.43 -4.52
CA GLY A 59 14.04 -7.54 -5.65
C GLY A 59 12.69 -7.90 -6.26
N HIS A 60 12.52 -7.77 -7.56
CA HIS A 60 11.18 -7.81 -8.14
C HIS A 60 10.87 -9.11 -8.88
N ALA A 61 9.69 -9.68 -8.63
CA ALA A 61 9.10 -10.73 -9.44
C ALA A 61 7.83 -10.24 -10.13
N ARG A 62 7.59 -10.72 -11.36
CA ARG A 62 6.27 -10.57 -11.97
C ARG A 62 5.45 -11.77 -11.56
N VAL A 63 4.40 -11.61 -10.78
CA VAL A 63 3.53 -12.71 -10.35
C VAL A 63 2.14 -12.59 -10.99
N PRO A 64 1.38 -13.68 -11.17
CA PRO A 64 0.00 -13.58 -11.61
C PRO A 64 -0.83 -12.74 -10.62
N ALA A 65 -1.74 -11.90 -11.13
CA ALA A 65 -2.64 -11.12 -10.28
C ALA A 65 -3.61 -11.99 -9.48
N ARG A 66 -3.90 -13.19 -9.98
CA ARG A 66 -4.73 -14.20 -9.32
C ARG A 66 -3.86 -15.36 -8.88
N ALA A 67 -4.06 -15.86 -7.66
CA ALA A 67 -3.30 -16.98 -7.16
C ALA A 67 -3.63 -18.24 -7.97
N GLY A 68 -2.64 -18.82 -8.64
CA GLY A 68 -2.80 -19.98 -9.53
C GLY A 68 -2.93 -21.33 -8.82
N GLN A 69 -2.84 -21.37 -7.49
CA GLN A 69 -2.77 -22.60 -6.69
C GLN A 69 -3.90 -22.78 -5.68
N ALA A 70 -4.85 -21.85 -5.57
CA ALA A 70 -5.99 -22.05 -4.68
C ALA A 70 -6.94 -23.10 -5.28
N ALA A 71 -6.90 -24.31 -4.74
CA ALA A 71 -7.98 -25.28 -4.89
C ALA A 71 -9.20 -24.74 -4.13
N GLY A 72 -9.94 -23.82 -4.75
CA GLY A 72 -11.27 -23.50 -4.27
C GLY A 72 -12.07 -24.79 -4.33
N SER A 73 -12.46 -25.33 -3.18
CA SER A 73 -13.27 -26.55 -3.09
C SER A 73 -14.63 -26.40 -3.78
N GLY A 74 -15.00 -25.17 -4.15
CA GLY A 74 -16.33 -24.79 -4.58
C GLY A 74 -17.34 -24.82 -3.44
N ALA A 75 -16.90 -25.12 -2.21
CA ALA A 75 -17.72 -25.06 -1.03
C ALA A 75 -18.19 -23.62 -0.82
N ARG A 76 -19.45 -23.47 -0.42
CA ARG A 76 -20.00 -22.18 -0.03
C ARG A 76 -19.87 -22.08 1.47
N LEU A 77 -19.45 -20.92 1.98
CA LEU A 77 -19.56 -20.58 3.39
C LEU A 77 -20.99 -20.85 3.86
N SER A 78 -21.16 -21.38 5.07
CA SER A 78 -22.45 -21.51 5.74
C SER A 78 -23.11 -20.15 5.95
N GLU A 79 -24.37 -20.12 6.35
CA GLU A 79 -25.07 -18.84 6.59
C GLU A 79 -24.43 -18.01 7.69
N ALA A 80 -24.02 -18.64 8.79
CA ALA A 80 -23.32 -17.96 9.87
C ALA A 80 -21.95 -17.43 9.44
N GLU A 81 -21.19 -18.22 8.68
CA GLU A 81 -19.89 -17.79 8.15
C GLU A 81 -20.04 -16.62 7.17
N ARG A 82 -21.05 -16.65 6.29
CA ARG A 82 -21.34 -15.52 5.38
C ARG A 82 -21.79 -14.26 6.11
N ALA A 83 -22.43 -14.39 7.28
CA ALA A 83 -22.83 -13.24 8.07
C ALA A 83 -21.64 -12.54 8.73
N ALA A 84 -20.60 -13.30 9.09
CA ALA A 84 -19.33 -12.77 9.60
C ALA A 84 -18.38 -12.29 8.48
N ASP A 85 -18.46 -12.90 7.29
CA ASP A 85 -17.60 -12.54 6.18
C ASP A 85 -17.79 -11.10 5.69
N GLY A 86 -16.70 -10.36 5.62
CA GLY A 86 -16.67 -8.96 5.25
C GLY A 86 -17.06 -7.99 6.35
N GLU A 87 -17.24 -8.44 7.59
CA GLU A 87 -17.45 -7.53 8.71
C GLU A 87 -16.26 -6.57 8.83
N VAL A 88 -16.57 -5.28 9.00
CA VAL A 88 -15.57 -4.22 9.10
C VAL A 88 -15.63 -3.63 10.50
N ALA A 89 -14.48 -3.59 11.18
CA ALA A 89 -14.37 -2.99 12.50
C ALA A 89 -13.22 -1.98 12.55
N LYS A 90 -13.41 -0.91 13.34
CA LYS A 90 -12.38 0.09 13.56
C LYS A 90 -11.51 -0.33 14.76
N LEU A 91 -10.28 -0.75 14.48
CA LEU A 91 -9.30 -1.14 15.49
C LEU A 91 -8.67 0.08 16.17
N VAL A 92 -8.41 1.14 15.40
CA VAL A 92 -7.89 2.43 15.89
C VAL A 92 -8.71 3.56 15.27
N ASP A 93 -9.24 4.43 16.14
CA ASP A 93 -10.01 5.61 15.75
C ASP A 93 -9.34 6.89 16.24
N ASN A 94 -8.70 7.61 15.32
CA ASN A 94 -8.09 8.91 15.59
C ASN A 94 -8.83 10.06 14.90
N GLY A 95 -9.96 9.79 14.23
CA GLY A 95 -10.73 10.79 13.51
C GLY A 95 -11.44 10.28 12.26
N PRO A 96 -12.09 11.19 11.51
CA PRO A 96 -12.77 10.85 10.25
C PRO A 96 -11.76 10.40 9.18
N THR A 97 -12.20 9.52 8.28
CA THR A 97 -11.33 8.90 7.26
C THR A 97 -10.70 9.94 6.33
N GLY A 98 -11.47 10.90 5.83
CA GLY A 98 -10.93 11.97 4.95
C GLY A 98 -9.89 12.92 5.57
N ASP A 99 -9.52 12.75 6.85
CA ASP A 99 -8.47 13.51 7.54
C ASP A 99 -7.39 12.63 8.18
N ARG A 100 -7.49 11.30 8.08
CA ARG A 100 -6.54 10.34 8.65
C ARG A 100 -6.04 9.43 7.54
N LEU A 101 -4.87 8.84 7.75
CA LEU A 101 -4.40 7.76 6.90
C LEU A 101 -5.10 6.47 7.33
N ASP A 102 -5.94 5.91 6.47
CA ASP A 102 -6.71 4.71 6.76
C ASP A 102 -5.94 3.45 6.33
N VAL A 103 -5.54 2.65 7.31
CA VAL A 103 -4.90 1.34 7.09
C VAL A 103 -5.96 0.25 7.18
N VAL A 104 -6.07 -0.59 6.15
CA VAL A 104 -6.96 -1.76 6.14
C VAL A 104 -6.14 -3.02 6.36
N VAL A 105 -6.45 -3.75 7.44
CA VAL A 105 -5.85 -5.04 7.76
C VAL A 105 -6.85 -6.15 7.44
N ILE A 106 -6.43 -7.15 6.67
CA ILE A 106 -7.28 -8.28 6.25
C ILE A 106 -6.59 -9.58 6.63
N GLY A 107 -7.31 -10.51 7.26
CA GLY A 107 -6.77 -11.83 7.63
C GLY A 107 -7.03 -12.86 6.55
N ASP A 108 -6.07 -13.72 6.24
CA ASP A 108 -6.28 -14.89 5.39
C ASP A 108 -5.89 -16.20 6.10
N GLY A 109 -6.61 -17.28 5.83
CA GLY A 109 -6.43 -18.55 6.53
C GLY A 109 -6.99 -18.56 7.96
N TYR A 110 -7.90 -17.63 8.30
CA TYR A 110 -8.67 -17.65 9.53
C TYR A 110 -10.09 -18.13 9.23
N THR A 111 -10.51 -19.21 9.87
CA THR A 111 -11.91 -19.65 9.84
C THR A 111 -12.79 -18.71 10.67
N ALA A 112 -14.12 -18.83 10.57
CA ALA A 112 -15.04 -18.02 11.37
C ALA A 112 -14.81 -18.18 12.89
N ALA A 113 -14.37 -19.37 13.34
CA ALA A 113 -14.03 -19.63 14.73
C ALA A 113 -12.72 -18.95 15.19
N GLU A 114 -11.89 -18.51 14.24
CA GLU A 114 -10.57 -17.91 14.48
C GLU A 114 -10.56 -16.40 14.28
N LEU A 115 -11.69 -15.74 13.97
CA LEU A 115 -11.74 -14.29 13.80
C LEU A 115 -11.28 -13.51 15.04
N GLY A 116 -11.54 -14.04 16.24
CA GLY A 116 -10.99 -13.50 17.49
C GLY A 116 -9.46 -13.55 17.56
N LYS A 117 -8.83 -14.59 16.96
CA LYS A 117 -7.38 -14.65 16.78
C LYS A 117 -6.93 -13.60 15.76
N PHE A 118 -7.58 -13.51 14.60
CA PHE A 118 -7.27 -12.48 13.59
C PHE A 118 -7.26 -11.07 14.19
N HIS A 119 -8.28 -10.67 14.95
CA HIS A 119 -8.33 -9.33 15.55
C HIS A 119 -7.22 -9.10 16.57
N THR A 120 -6.80 -10.16 17.28
CA THR A 120 -5.67 -10.12 18.21
C THR A 120 -4.36 -9.92 17.44
N ASP A 121 -4.16 -10.67 16.36
CA ASP A 121 -2.97 -10.60 15.52
C ASP A 121 -2.86 -9.26 14.79
N ALA A 122 -3.99 -8.73 14.29
CA ALA A 122 -4.06 -7.41 13.70
C ALA A 122 -3.64 -6.31 14.69
N ARG A 123 -4.09 -6.41 15.95
CA ARG A 123 -3.69 -5.49 17.03
C ARG A 123 -2.21 -5.61 17.35
N ALA A 124 -1.70 -6.83 17.47
CA ALA A 124 -0.29 -7.09 17.75
C ALA A 124 0.59 -6.54 16.61
N LYS A 125 0.23 -6.81 15.36
CA LYS A 125 0.97 -6.32 14.20
C LYS A 125 0.97 -4.80 14.12
N TRP A 126 -0.17 -4.15 14.34
CA TRP A 126 -0.23 -2.69 14.37
C TRP A 126 0.61 -2.09 15.51
N ALA A 127 0.68 -2.76 16.67
CA ALA A 127 1.57 -2.36 17.76
C ALA A 127 3.06 -2.47 17.37
N GLU A 128 3.46 -3.49 16.61
CA GLU A 128 4.81 -3.59 16.05
C GLU A 128 5.12 -2.45 15.08
N VAL A 129 4.21 -2.15 14.15
CA VAL A 129 4.35 -1.04 13.18
C VAL A 129 4.53 0.28 13.93
N THR A 130 3.66 0.56 14.89
CA THR A 130 3.68 1.82 15.66
C THR A 130 4.76 1.87 16.75
N ALA A 131 5.60 0.84 16.87
CA ALA A 131 6.82 0.89 17.68
C ALA A 131 8.05 1.43 16.91
N VAL A 132 7.96 1.55 15.58
CA VAL A 132 9.06 2.02 14.73
C VAL A 132 8.85 3.50 14.39
N GLU A 133 9.90 4.32 14.46
CA GLU A 133 9.84 5.71 13.99
C GLU A 133 9.86 5.78 12.46
N PRO A 134 9.09 6.66 11.80
CA PRO A 134 8.28 7.73 12.38
C PRO A 134 6.84 7.31 12.80
N TYR A 135 6.40 6.07 12.61
CA TYR A 135 5.05 5.66 13.04
C TYR A 135 4.81 5.91 14.52
N ALA A 136 5.80 5.64 15.38
CA ALA A 136 5.68 5.87 16.82
C ALA A 136 5.36 7.32 17.18
N THR A 137 5.99 8.30 16.55
CA THR A 137 5.68 9.73 16.75
C THR A 137 4.32 10.13 16.16
N TYR A 138 3.97 9.58 14.99
CA TYR A 138 2.83 10.03 14.19
C TYR A 138 1.59 9.12 14.25
N ARG A 139 1.55 8.12 15.14
CA ARG A 139 0.47 7.11 15.21
C ARG A 139 -0.95 7.68 15.29
N ASN A 140 -1.12 8.92 15.77
CA ASN A 140 -2.42 9.59 15.84
C ASN A 140 -2.89 10.21 14.51
N LEU A 141 -2.09 10.10 13.44
CA LEU A 141 -2.50 10.41 12.07
C LEU A 141 -3.25 9.25 11.40
N PHE A 142 -3.27 8.07 12.01
CA PHE A 142 -3.76 6.84 11.39
C PHE A 142 -5.09 6.41 11.97
N ASN A 143 -5.98 5.94 11.12
CA ASN A 143 -7.03 5.01 11.50
C ASN A 143 -6.60 3.59 11.10
N VAL A 144 -7.11 2.59 11.80
CA VAL A 144 -6.90 1.18 11.41
C VAL A 144 -8.22 0.47 11.40
N TRP A 145 -8.49 -0.21 10.30
CA TRP A 145 -9.66 -1.03 10.06
C TRP A 145 -9.25 -2.49 9.96
N THR A 146 -10.06 -3.38 10.50
CA THR A 146 -9.98 -4.81 10.18
C THR A 146 -11.14 -5.17 9.27
N VAL A 147 -10.88 -6.01 8.27
CA VAL A 147 -11.92 -6.62 7.44
C VAL A 147 -11.79 -8.13 7.59
N ASP A 148 -12.88 -8.77 8.01
CA ASP A 148 -12.91 -10.21 8.25
C ASP A 148 -13.07 -10.93 6.90
N ALA A 149 -12.08 -11.74 6.50
CA ALA A 149 -12.16 -12.58 5.31
C ALA A 149 -12.18 -14.05 5.74
N VAL A 150 -13.38 -14.61 5.81
CA VAL A 150 -13.60 -15.94 6.39
C VAL A 150 -13.10 -17.01 5.43
N SER A 151 -12.07 -17.72 5.86
CA SER A 151 -11.47 -18.83 5.11
C SER A 151 -12.14 -20.17 5.44
N HIS A 152 -12.18 -21.09 4.48
CA HIS A 152 -12.70 -22.44 4.70
C HIS A 152 -11.76 -23.30 5.54
N GLU A 153 -10.45 -23.09 5.38
CA GLU A 153 -9.42 -23.78 6.13
C GLU A 153 -8.57 -22.81 6.95
N SER A 154 -8.09 -23.31 8.09
CA SER A 154 -7.06 -22.65 8.89
C SER A 154 -5.68 -22.84 8.25
N GLY A 155 -4.87 -21.79 8.27
CA GLY A 155 -3.55 -21.76 7.64
C GLY A 155 -3.60 -21.34 6.16
N VAL A 156 -2.43 -21.30 5.51
CA VAL A 156 -2.28 -20.89 4.10
C VAL A 156 -1.52 -21.94 3.29
N SER A 157 -1.63 -21.87 1.97
CA SER A 157 -0.95 -22.84 1.09
C SER A 157 0.59 -22.69 1.18
N GLY A 158 1.33 -23.80 1.09
CA GLY A 158 2.79 -23.83 1.18
C GLY A 158 3.37 -23.90 2.61
N ASP A 159 2.51 -24.09 3.62
CA ASP A 159 2.84 -24.25 5.04
C ASP A 159 2.08 -25.47 5.65
N PRO A 160 2.77 -26.47 6.26
CA PRO A 160 4.19 -26.50 6.64
C PRO A 160 5.17 -26.67 5.48
N ASP A 161 4.76 -27.35 4.41
CA ASP A 161 5.60 -27.65 3.26
C ASP A 161 4.96 -27.19 1.95
N ARG A 162 5.78 -27.17 0.90
CA ARG A 162 5.42 -26.68 -0.44
C ARG A 162 4.20 -27.38 -1.05
N GLY A 163 3.93 -28.64 -0.66
CA GLY A 163 2.79 -29.41 -1.17
C GLY A 163 1.47 -29.11 -0.45
N ALA A 164 1.49 -28.37 0.66
CA ALA A 164 0.29 -28.02 1.40
C ALA A 164 -0.60 -27.07 0.59
N VAL A 165 -1.86 -27.42 0.42
CA VAL A 165 -2.88 -26.61 -0.27
C VAL A 165 -4.00 -26.32 0.71
N ARG A 166 -4.43 -25.06 0.76
CA ARG A 166 -5.51 -24.55 1.63
C ARG A 166 -6.52 -23.75 0.82
N ASP A 167 -7.80 -23.98 1.07
CA ASP A 167 -8.89 -23.16 0.56
C ASP A 167 -9.11 -21.94 1.47
N THR A 168 -8.50 -20.81 1.10
CA THR A 168 -8.53 -19.57 1.88
C THR A 168 -9.22 -18.43 1.14
N ALA A 169 -9.70 -17.46 1.91
CA ALA A 169 -10.50 -16.34 1.43
C ALA A 169 -9.74 -15.48 0.41
N LEU A 170 -8.45 -15.22 0.63
CA LEU A 170 -7.60 -14.38 -0.22
C LEU A 170 -6.61 -15.19 -1.07
N GLY A 171 -6.55 -16.51 -0.89
CA GLY A 171 -5.66 -17.38 -1.65
C GLY A 171 -4.18 -17.12 -1.39
N SER A 172 -3.81 -16.74 -0.16
CA SER A 172 -2.41 -16.54 0.21
C SER A 172 -1.61 -17.83 0.10
N TYR A 173 -0.38 -17.74 -0.40
CA TYR A 173 0.49 -18.90 -0.57
C TYR A 173 1.98 -18.53 -0.51
N PHE A 174 2.76 -19.41 0.13
CA PHE A 174 4.23 -19.40 0.10
C PHE A 174 4.76 -20.03 -1.19
N TRP A 175 6.09 -19.98 -1.40
CA TRP A 175 6.76 -20.56 -2.58
C TRP A 175 6.35 -19.90 -3.90
N CYS A 176 5.84 -18.69 -3.85
CA CYS A 176 5.57 -17.89 -5.03
C CYS A 176 6.85 -17.69 -5.83
N GLU A 177 6.81 -17.95 -7.14
CA GLU A 177 7.98 -17.94 -8.03
C GLU A 177 9.16 -18.77 -7.49
N GLU A 178 8.88 -19.92 -6.87
CA GLU A 178 9.86 -20.86 -6.31
C GLU A 178 10.64 -20.35 -5.08
N ILE A 179 10.25 -19.20 -4.53
CA ILE A 179 10.91 -18.57 -3.38
C ILE A 179 10.10 -18.88 -2.12
N GLU A 180 10.63 -19.72 -1.24
CA GLU A 180 9.92 -20.23 -0.04
C GLU A 180 9.19 -19.15 0.75
N ARG A 181 9.89 -18.06 1.04
CA ARG A 181 9.41 -16.96 1.88
C ARG A 181 8.57 -15.92 1.15
N LEU A 182 8.40 -16.03 -0.17
CA LEU A 182 7.56 -15.10 -0.93
C LEU A 182 6.10 -15.48 -0.74
N LEU A 183 5.40 -14.67 0.06
CA LEU A 183 3.99 -14.86 0.42
C LEU A 183 3.11 -14.01 -0.49
N CYS A 184 2.62 -14.62 -1.57
CA CYS A 184 1.76 -13.95 -2.56
C CYS A 184 0.28 -14.11 -2.21
N ILE A 185 -0.55 -13.23 -2.78
CA ILE A 185 -2.01 -13.19 -2.61
C ILE A 185 -2.74 -13.16 -3.97
N ASP A 186 -4.06 -13.36 -3.96
CA ASP A 186 -4.94 -13.04 -5.09
C ASP A 186 -5.44 -11.58 -4.96
N GLN A 187 -4.85 -10.65 -5.73
CA GLN A 187 -5.14 -9.22 -5.58
C GLN A 187 -6.61 -8.87 -5.84
N PRO A 188 -7.29 -9.40 -6.89
CA PRO A 188 -8.72 -9.19 -7.05
C PRO A 188 -9.57 -9.62 -5.85
N LYS A 189 -9.21 -10.70 -5.14
CA LYS A 189 -9.91 -11.07 -3.90
C LYS A 189 -9.63 -10.06 -2.80
N VAL A 190 -8.37 -9.66 -2.61
CA VAL A 190 -7.99 -8.60 -1.65
C VAL A 190 -8.79 -7.31 -1.92
N ASP A 191 -8.83 -6.84 -3.16
CA ASP A 191 -9.57 -5.66 -3.57
C ASP A 191 -11.07 -5.76 -3.23
N ALA A 192 -11.68 -6.93 -3.40
CA ALA A 192 -13.08 -7.15 -3.06
C ALA A 192 -13.37 -7.00 -1.56
N TYR A 193 -12.41 -7.31 -0.68
CA TYR A 193 -12.52 -7.07 0.75
C TYR A 193 -12.14 -5.63 1.14
N VAL A 194 -11.11 -5.05 0.52
CA VAL A 194 -10.75 -3.64 0.73
C VAL A 194 -11.93 -2.73 0.42
N ALA A 195 -12.67 -3.00 -0.66
CA ALA A 195 -13.85 -2.22 -1.05
C ALA A 195 -15.01 -2.24 -0.02
N LYS A 196 -14.96 -3.12 0.99
CA LYS A 196 -15.93 -3.13 2.10
C LYS A 196 -15.59 -2.08 3.16
N ALA A 197 -14.32 -1.67 3.28
CA ALA A 197 -13.89 -0.65 4.24
C ALA A 197 -14.32 0.76 3.78
N PRO A 198 -14.51 1.72 4.71
CA PRO A 198 -14.93 3.08 4.34
C PRO A 198 -13.90 3.85 3.50
N GLU A 199 -12.61 3.58 3.72
CA GLU A 199 -11.47 4.21 3.04
C GLU A 199 -10.25 3.28 3.17
N ALA A 200 -9.30 3.36 2.24
CA ALA A 200 -8.04 2.62 2.31
C ALA A 200 -6.92 3.38 1.60
N ASP A 201 -5.90 3.79 2.37
CA ASP A 201 -4.66 4.37 1.84
C ASP A 201 -3.54 3.33 1.79
N LEU A 202 -3.57 2.33 2.69
CA LEU A 202 -2.59 1.25 2.79
C LEU A 202 -3.30 -0.06 3.17
N VAL A 203 -2.88 -1.17 2.57
CA VAL A 203 -3.43 -2.50 2.87
C VAL A 203 -2.37 -3.40 3.49
N ILE A 204 -2.73 -4.12 4.54
CA ILE A 204 -1.91 -5.16 5.16
C ILE A 204 -2.70 -6.48 5.14
N VAL A 205 -2.15 -7.52 4.53
CA VAL A 205 -2.71 -8.87 4.57
C VAL A 205 -1.92 -9.72 5.56
N LEU A 206 -2.62 -10.28 6.55
CA LEU A 206 -2.04 -11.17 7.55
C LEU A 206 -2.42 -12.61 7.25
N ALA A 207 -1.44 -13.43 6.88
CA ALA A 207 -1.61 -14.87 6.78
C ALA A 207 -1.58 -15.51 8.17
N ASN A 208 -2.54 -16.40 8.46
CA ASN A 208 -2.56 -17.22 9.67
C ASN A 208 -1.44 -18.29 9.61
N SER A 209 -0.20 -17.88 9.86
CA SER A 209 0.98 -18.74 9.82
C SER A 209 2.10 -18.20 10.71
N ALA A 210 2.92 -19.13 11.22
CA ALA A 210 4.19 -18.84 11.90
C ALA A 210 5.41 -18.91 10.97
N LYS A 211 5.25 -19.40 9.74
CA LYS A 211 6.33 -19.46 8.74
C LYS A 211 6.80 -18.05 8.40
N TYR A 212 8.09 -17.88 8.14
CA TYR A 212 8.62 -16.59 7.75
C TYR A 212 8.26 -16.29 6.29
N GLY A 213 7.63 -15.14 6.05
CA GLY A 213 7.46 -14.62 4.70
C GLY A 213 6.52 -13.43 4.62
N GLY A 214 6.62 -12.77 3.48
CA GLY A 214 5.93 -11.53 3.15
C GLY A 214 6.30 -11.07 1.75
N ALA A 215 5.61 -10.04 1.29
CA ALA A 215 5.75 -9.46 -0.04
C ALA A 215 5.20 -8.03 -0.07
N GLY A 216 5.74 -7.20 -0.96
CA GLY A 216 5.21 -5.86 -1.24
C GLY A 216 4.57 -5.78 -2.62
N TYR A 217 3.32 -5.33 -2.68
CA TYR A 217 2.65 -4.94 -3.91
C TYR A 217 2.60 -3.41 -3.90
N ASN A 218 3.71 -2.79 -4.30
CA ASN A 218 3.99 -1.37 -4.04
C ASN A 218 3.46 -0.41 -5.12
N GLU A 219 2.70 -0.93 -6.08
CA GLU A 219 1.98 -0.15 -7.08
C GLU A 219 0.61 0.28 -6.53
N PRO A 220 0.21 1.56 -6.71
CA PRO A 220 -1.11 2.02 -6.29
C PRO A 220 -2.23 1.24 -6.98
N SER A 221 -3.30 0.97 -6.25
CA SER A 221 -4.50 0.38 -6.82
C SER A 221 -5.10 1.29 -7.88
N ALA A 222 -5.21 0.78 -9.10
CA ALA A 222 -5.83 1.50 -10.20
C ALA A 222 -7.34 1.75 -10.00
N THR A 223 -7.98 1.01 -9.09
CA THR A 223 -9.43 1.04 -8.86
C THR A 223 -9.82 1.61 -7.51
N LEU A 224 -9.05 1.33 -6.47
CA LEU A 224 -9.37 1.69 -5.08
C LEU A 224 -8.47 2.79 -4.50
N GLY A 225 -7.38 3.15 -5.19
CA GLY A 225 -6.54 4.30 -4.81
C GLY A 225 -5.57 4.09 -3.65
N TYR A 226 -5.59 2.94 -2.95
CA TYR A 226 -4.57 2.62 -1.94
C TYR A 226 -3.16 2.56 -2.55
N GLU A 227 -2.13 2.85 -1.76
CA GLU A 227 -0.76 3.03 -2.24
C GLU A 227 0.02 1.71 -2.42
N GLY A 228 -0.39 0.65 -1.73
CA GLY A 228 0.14 -0.70 -1.90
C GLY A 228 -0.43 -1.71 -0.91
N ILE A 229 -0.08 -2.99 -1.11
CA ILE A 229 -0.40 -4.10 -0.21
C ILE A 229 0.90 -4.65 0.37
N SER A 230 0.94 -4.81 1.69
CA SER A 230 1.99 -5.59 2.35
C SER A 230 1.43 -6.91 2.86
N THR A 231 2.09 -8.02 2.56
CA THR A 231 1.74 -9.33 3.13
C THR A 231 2.71 -9.71 4.23
N ALA A 232 2.20 -10.32 5.29
CA ALA A 232 3.02 -10.85 6.37
C ALA A 232 2.36 -12.05 7.04
N SER A 233 3.20 -12.92 7.57
CA SER A 233 2.74 -14.00 8.46
C SER A 233 2.47 -13.43 9.86
N ALA A 234 1.29 -13.70 10.39
CA ALA A 234 0.79 -13.12 11.63
C ALA A 234 1.65 -13.50 12.84
N ASP A 235 2.00 -14.79 12.96
CA ASP A 235 2.72 -15.36 14.11
C ASP A 235 4.25 -15.37 13.91
N ASN A 236 4.77 -14.42 13.12
CA ASN A 236 6.21 -14.32 12.84
C ASN A 236 6.72 -12.87 12.92
N ALA A 237 7.57 -12.60 13.93
CA ALA A 237 8.10 -11.26 14.19
C ALA A 237 8.96 -10.71 13.04
N LYS A 238 9.72 -11.56 12.33
CA LYS A 238 10.50 -11.13 11.16
C LYS A 238 9.60 -10.72 10.00
N SER A 239 8.46 -11.39 9.83
CA SER A 239 7.44 -11.00 8.83
C SER A 239 6.79 -9.66 9.20
N GLY A 240 6.70 -9.32 10.49
CA GLY A 240 6.30 -7.98 10.92
C GLY A 240 7.27 -6.89 10.45
N GLN A 241 8.57 -7.15 10.52
CA GLN A 241 9.58 -6.21 10.00
C GLN A 241 9.54 -6.08 8.48
N VAL A 242 9.26 -7.18 7.77
CA VAL A 242 8.96 -7.14 6.33
C VAL A 242 7.78 -6.22 6.08
N ALA A 243 6.69 -6.35 6.84
CA ALA A 243 5.52 -5.50 6.62
C ALA A 243 5.85 -4.01 6.71
N ILE A 244 6.62 -3.62 7.73
CA ILE A 244 7.05 -2.23 7.94
C ILE A 244 7.97 -1.77 6.80
N HIS A 245 8.87 -2.62 6.32
CA HIS A 245 9.71 -2.34 5.16
C HIS A 245 8.87 -2.04 3.90
N GLU A 246 7.86 -2.86 3.60
CA GLU A 246 6.99 -2.65 2.43
C GLU A 246 6.18 -1.36 2.51
N THR A 247 5.80 -0.95 3.73
CA THR A 247 5.17 0.37 3.89
C THR A 247 6.12 1.53 3.53
N GLY A 248 7.44 1.31 3.58
CA GLY A 248 8.46 2.25 3.13
C GLY A 248 8.36 2.56 1.64
N HIS A 249 8.12 1.52 0.84
CA HIS A 249 7.83 1.66 -0.59
C HIS A 249 6.46 2.28 -0.81
N SER A 250 5.43 1.77 -0.14
CA SER A 250 4.04 2.20 -0.37
C SER A 250 3.81 3.66 0.03
N LEU A 251 4.20 4.08 1.24
CA LEU A 251 3.94 5.43 1.74
C LEU A 251 5.09 6.39 1.46
N GLY A 252 6.33 5.96 1.66
CA GLY A 252 7.52 6.80 1.52
C GLY A 252 8.08 6.88 0.10
N LYS A 253 7.60 6.02 -0.82
CA LYS A 253 8.15 5.87 -2.17
C LYS A 253 9.67 5.68 -2.16
N LEU A 254 10.15 4.91 -1.18
CA LEU A 254 11.55 4.58 -1.00
C LEU A 254 11.94 3.44 -1.95
N ALA A 255 13.19 3.41 -2.36
CA ALA A 255 13.80 2.26 -3.02
C ALA A 255 14.44 1.34 -1.97
N ASP A 256 14.74 0.12 -2.38
CA ASP A 256 15.61 -0.74 -1.60
C ASP A 256 17.04 -0.23 -1.54
N GLU A 257 17.68 -0.47 -0.39
CA GLU A 257 19.06 -0.10 -0.12
C GLU A 257 20.00 -1.30 -0.06
N TYR A 258 19.47 -2.53 -0.14
CA TYR A 258 20.28 -3.73 -0.27
C TYR A 258 20.87 -3.89 -1.68
N PHE A 259 21.96 -4.67 -1.76
CA PHE A 259 22.71 -4.92 -2.99
C PHE A 259 23.36 -6.30 -2.94
N TYR A 260 23.65 -6.86 -4.12
CA TYR A 260 24.10 -8.25 -4.25
C TYR A 260 25.43 -8.35 -5.02
N PRO A 261 26.57 -8.35 -4.32
CA PRO A 261 27.87 -8.59 -4.95
C PRO A 261 27.93 -9.99 -5.60
N GLY A 262 28.37 -10.05 -6.85
CA GLY A 262 28.57 -11.31 -7.57
C GLY A 262 27.32 -11.91 -8.24
N VAL A 263 26.17 -11.26 -8.12
CA VAL A 263 24.96 -11.66 -8.83
C VAL A 263 24.96 -11.05 -10.25
N PRO A 264 24.81 -11.87 -11.31
CA PRO A 264 24.69 -11.38 -12.68
C PRO A 264 23.60 -10.32 -12.84
N ASP A 265 23.85 -9.34 -13.70
CA ASP A 265 22.98 -8.19 -14.00
C ASP A 265 22.89 -7.13 -12.88
N TYR A 266 23.39 -7.40 -11.67
CA TYR A 266 23.38 -6.48 -10.52
C TYR A 266 24.79 -5.97 -10.14
N GLU A 267 25.80 -6.14 -10.98
CA GLU A 267 27.16 -5.71 -10.68
C GLU A 267 27.30 -4.19 -10.68
N LYS A 268 26.67 -3.52 -11.65
CA LYS A 268 26.76 -2.07 -11.80
C LYS A 268 25.52 -1.46 -12.46
N TYR A 269 24.94 -0.49 -11.76
CA TYR A 269 23.88 0.32 -12.34
C TYR A 269 24.42 1.32 -13.36
N THR A 270 23.79 1.36 -14.54
CA THR A 270 24.15 2.28 -15.63
C THR A 270 22.99 3.17 -16.10
N GLY A 271 21.81 3.01 -15.52
CA GLY A 271 20.60 3.77 -15.86
C GLY A 271 20.61 5.25 -15.44
N PRO A 272 19.49 5.98 -15.61
CA PRO A 272 19.35 7.39 -15.22
C PRO A 272 19.44 7.59 -13.69
N GLU A 273 19.50 8.83 -13.21
CA GLU A 273 19.38 9.08 -11.76
C GLU A 273 18.03 8.52 -11.25
N PRO A 274 18.02 7.67 -10.20
CA PRO A 274 16.77 7.14 -9.63
C PRO A 274 15.82 8.26 -9.20
N ALA A 275 14.52 7.98 -9.13
CA ALA A 275 13.54 8.97 -8.67
C ALA A 275 13.48 9.03 -7.15
N GLU A 276 13.63 7.88 -6.50
CA GLU A 276 13.46 7.62 -5.07
C GLU A 276 14.43 8.45 -4.23
N SER A 277 13.97 8.91 -3.08
CA SER A 277 14.70 9.88 -2.26
C SER A 277 15.93 9.30 -1.58
N ASN A 278 16.00 7.98 -1.40
CA ASN A 278 17.04 7.27 -0.66
C ASN A 278 18.06 6.52 -1.53
N THR A 279 18.04 6.69 -2.86
CA THR A 279 19.09 6.17 -3.75
C THR A 279 19.56 7.23 -4.75
N SER A 280 20.85 7.18 -5.13
CA SER A 280 21.44 8.18 -6.03
C SER A 280 22.70 7.68 -6.74
N LYS A 281 22.98 8.16 -7.95
CA LYS A 281 24.28 7.95 -8.62
C LYS A 281 25.34 8.96 -8.17
N LEU A 282 24.96 10.00 -7.42
CA LEU A 282 25.85 11.10 -7.03
C LEU A 282 26.72 10.70 -5.84
N SER A 283 28.01 11.05 -5.88
CA SER A 283 28.84 11.07 -4.67
C SER A 283 28.38 12.17 -3.71
N ALA A 284 28.73 12.06 -2.42
CA ALA A 284 28.39 13.06 -1.41
C ALA A 284 28.82 14.49 -1.84
N ASP A 285 30.03 14.65 -2.36
CA ASP A 285 30.53 15.94 -2.86
C ASP A 285 29.71 16.51 -4.02
N ARG A 286 29.32 15.65 -4.98
CA ARG A 286 28.49 16.08 -6.12
C ARG A 286 27.08 16.44 -5.65
N MET A 287 26.51 15.62 -4.77
CA MET A 287 25.20 15.84 -4.17
C MET A 287 25.14 17.16 -3.40
N ALA A 288 26.17 17.45 -2.59
CA ALA A 288 26.31 18.71 -1.86
C ALA A 288 26.40 19.92 -2.81
N ARG A 289 27.26 19.85 -3.83
CA ARG A 289 27.42 20.94 -4.81
C ARG A 289 26.14 21.20 -5.63
N GLN A 290 25.44 20.13 -6.01
CA GLN A 290 24.22 20.23 -6.81
C GLN A 290 22.98 20.51 -5.96
N ARG A 291 23.07 20.40 -4.63
CA ARG A 291 21.93 20.51 -3.71
C ARG A 291 20.80 19.55 -4.10
N ALA A 292 21.15 18.31 -4.42
CA ALA A 292 20.24 17.26 -4.88
C ALA A 292 20.03 16.19 -3.81
N LYS A 293 18.96 15.40 -3.93
CA LYS A 293 18.69 14.23 -3.06
C LYS A 293 18.78 14.61 -1.57
N TRP A 294 19.51 13.83 -0.76
CA TRP A 294 19.64 14.05 0.67
C TRP A 294 20.80 14.97 1.06
N TYR A 295 21.21 15.92 0.20
CA TYR A 295 22.32 16.83 0.51
C TYR A 295 22.18 17.56 1.85
N ARG A 296 20.94 17.84 2.30
CA ARG A 296 20.64 18.50 3.58
C ARG A 296 20.94 17.65 4.80
N TRP A 297 21.13 16.35 4.60
CA TRP A 297 21.37 15.38 5.64
C TRP A 297 22.84 14.94 5.70
N LEU A 298 23.68 15.26 4.70
CA LEU A 298 25.08 14.85 4.68
C LEU A 298 25.83 15.30 5.96
N GLY A 299 26.49 14.34 6.61
CA GLY A 299 27.23 14.53 7.86
C GLY A 299 26.40 14.39 9.14
N GLU A 300 25.07 14.34 9.04
CA GLU A 300 24.20 14.15 10.21
C GLU A 300 24.28 12.73 10.76
N THR A 301 24.06 12.58 12.07
CA THR A 301 23.95 11.26 12.69
C THR A 301 22.56 10.69 12.45
N SER A 302 22.50 9.57 11.74
CA SER A 302 21.30 8.78 11.48
C SER A 302 20.84 8.04 12.75
N PRO A 303 19.55 7.68 12.88
CA PRO A 303 19.02 6.96 14.06
C PRO A 303 19.71 5.62 14.36
N ASP A 304 20.34 4.99 13.37
CA ASP A 304 21.14 3.78 13.55
C ASP A 304 22.56 4.03 14.12
N GLY A 305 22.90 5.30 14.37
CA GLY A 305 24.19 5.76 14.90
C GLY A 305 25.25 6.04 13.83
N GLY A 306 24.98 5.73 12.56
CA GLY A 306 25.87 6.03 11.44
C GLY A 306 25.81 7.49 11.01
N ALA A 307 26.81 7.96 10.26
CA ALA A 307 26.73 9.26 9.61
C ALA A 307 26.02 9.13 8.25
N VAL A 308 25.21 10.12 7.88
CA VAL A 308 24.65 10.19 6.53
C VAL A 308 25.75 10.62 5.56
N GLY A 309 25.99 9.80 4.55
CA GLY A 309 26.99 9.99 3.51
C GLY A 309 26.41 9.58 2.15
N ALA A 310 27.25 8.99 1.29
CA ALA A 310 26.81 8.39 0.04
C ALA A 310 27.58 7.08 -0.15
N TYR A 311 27.05 6.01 0.43
CA TYR A 311 27.68 4.69 0.52
C TYR A 311 27.40 3.90 -0.76
N GLU A 312 28.44 3.36 -1.40
CA GLU A 312 28.28 2.55 -2.60
C GLU A 312 27.51 1.25 -2.33
N GLY A 313 26.63 0.90 -3.25
CA GLY A 313 25.70 -0.23 -3.15
C GLY A 313 24.29 0.22 -2.73
N GLY A 314 23.29 -0.21 -3.48
CA GLY A 314 21.87 0.05 -3.20
C GLY A 314 21.01 -0.16 -4.45
N GLY A 315 19.70 -0.24 -4.28
CA GLY A 315 18.77 -0.55 -5.37
C GLY A 315 19.17 -1.84 -6.10
N TYR A 316 19.56 -2.87 -5.34
CA TYR A 316 20.05 -4.17 -5.81
C TYR A 316 21.49 -4.17 -6.38
N PHE A 317 22.00 -3.05 -6.89
CA PHE A 317 23.29 -2.99 -7.57
C PHE A 317 24.47 -2.82 -6.61
N ALA A 318 25.53 -3.60 -6.81
CA ALA A 318 26.75 -3.52 -6.02
C ALA A 318 27.51 -2.19 -6.21
N THR A 319 27.49 -1.64 -7.43
CA THR A 319 28.14 -0.36 -7.75
C THR A 319 27.26 0.56 -8.60
N GLY A 320 27.60 1.84 -8.67
CA GLY A 320 26.89 2.82 -9.52
C GLY A 320 25.66 3.49 -8.88
N ILE A 321 25.07 2.86 -7.86
CA ILE A 321 24.09 3.46 -6.94
C ILE A 321 24.71 3.62 -5.56
N ARG A 322 24.28 4.66 -4.85
CA ARG A 322 24.61 4.93 -3.46
C ARG A 322 23.37 5.06 -2.62
N ARG A 323 23.49 4.65 -1.36
CA ARG A 323 22.50 4.81 -0.29
C ARG A 323 23.00 5.82 0.77
N PRO A 324 22.12 6.34 1.65
CA PRO A 324 22.47 7.46 2.53
C PRO A 324 23.29 7.03 3.74
N THR A 325 23.10 5.82 4.24
CA THR A 325 23.75 5.30 5.46
C THR A 325 24.31 3.91 5.20
N ASP A 326 25.14 3.38 6.10
CA ASP A 326 25.53 1.98 5.96
C ASP A 326 24.29 1.09 6.09
N ASN A 327 23.45 1.25 7.10
CA ASN A 327 22.21 0.48 7.25
C ASN A 327 20.98 1.37 7.42
N SER A 328 19.82 0.79 7.11
CA SER A 328 18.48 1.34 7.35
C SER A 328 17.46 0.22 7.30
N LEU A 329 16.20 0.48 7.65
CA LEU A 329 15.12 -0.48 7.45
C LEU A 329 14.95 -0.91 5.98
N MET A 330 15.28 -0.03 5.02
CA MET A 330 15.25 -0.33 3.58
C MET A 330 16.42 -1.20 3.13
N ARG A 331 17.36 -1.53 4.02
CA ARG A 331 18.47 -2.46 3.77
C ARG A 331 18.39 -3.73 4.62
N VAL A 332 18.18 -3.55 5.92
CA VAL A 332 18.24 -4.62 6.94
C VAL A 332 17.05 -4.47 7.89
N LEU A 333 16.26 -5.53 8.00
CA LEU A 333 15.10 -5.60 8.89
C LEU A 333 15.51 -5.35 10.35
N GLY A 334 14.62 -4.73 11.14
CA GLY A 334 14.88 -4.40 12.55
C GLY A 334 15.78 -3.17 12.77
N LYS A 335 16.25 -2.51 11.71
CA LYS A 335 16.92 -1.21 11.78
C LYS A 335 15.90 -0.07 11.66
N PRO A 336 16.17 1.13 12.21
CA PRO A 336 15.34 2.30 11.93
C PRO A 336 15.48 2.75 10.47
N PHE A 337 14.52 3.52 9.97
CA PHE A 337 14.72 4.29 8.74
C PHE A 337 15.88 5.28 8.92
N ASN A 338 16.65 5.51 7.85
CA ASN A 338 17.64 6.60 7.83
C ASN A 338 16.93 7.97 7.72
N LEU A 339 17.65 9.08 7.93
CA LEU A 339 17.05 10.42 7.95
C LEU A 339 16.29 10.79 6.65
N PRO A 340 16.82 10.52 5.44
CA PRO A 340 16.06 10.73 4.20
C PRO A 340 14.80 9.87 4.13
N GLY A 341 14.86 8.63 4.61
CA GLY A 341 13.72 7.73 4.73
C GLY A 341 12.67 8.26 5.70
N VAL A 342 13.07 8.74 6.88
CA VAL A 342 12.17 9.37 7.87
C VAL A 342 11.47 10.59 7.26
N GLU A 343 12.19 11.47 6.57
CA GLU A 343 11.64 12.64 5.88
C GLU A 343 10.57 12.24 4.85
N ALA A 344 10.88 11.23 4.02
CA ALA A 344 9.97 10.73 3.00
C ALA A 344 8.73 10.05 3.59
N MET A 345 8.89 9.29 4.67
CA MET A 345 7.76 8.65 5.37
C MET A 345 6.83 9.69 5.99
N ILE A 346 7.36 10.74 6.64
CA ILE A 346 6.53 11.83 7.17
C ILE A 346 5.77 12.53 6.03
N ALA A 347 6.43 12.77 4.90
CA ALA A 347 5.77 13.32 3.71
C ALA A 347 4.62 12.42 3.22
N GLY A 348 4.86 11.10 3.19
CA GLY A 348 3.84 10.09 2.87
C GLY A 348 2.65 10.13 3.83
N PHE A 349 2.88 10.26 5.14
CA PHE A 349 1.79 10.35 6.12
C PHE A 349 0.90 11.57 5.86
N TYR A 350 1.50 12.74 5.62
CA TYR A 350 0.76 13.98 5.34
C TYR A 350 0.14 14.06 3.95
N LYS A 351 0.45 13.11 3.04
CA LYS A 351 -0.27 12.97 1.77
C LYS A 351 -1.72 12.51 1.99
N HIS A 352 -1.94 11.69 3.02
CA HIS A 352 -3.24 11.08 3.33
C HIS A 352 -3.89 11.65 4.60
N ALA A 353 -3.11 12.14 5.56
CA ALA A 353 -3.62 12.72 6.80
C ALA A 353 -3.56 14.25 6.84
N LYS A 354 -4.53 14.87 7.53
CA LYS A 354 -4.55 16.32 7.77
C LYS A 354 -4.06 16.67 9.17
N ALA A 355 -3.36 17.80 9.26
CA ALA A 355 -2.89 18.36 10.53
C ALA A 355 -4.02 18.92 11.40
N VAL A 356 -5.19 19.21 10.82
CA VAL A 356 -6.35 19.76 11.53
C VAL A 356 -7.66 19.28 10.92
N THR A 357 -8.59 18.89 11.79
CA THR A 357 -9.92 18.38 11.44
C THR A 357 -11.00 19.33 11.99
N PRO A 358 -11.94 19.83 11.18
CA PRO A 358 -13.08 20.60 11.67
C PRO A 358 -14.01 19.71 12.52
N LEU A 359 -14.29 20.12 13.76
CA LEU A 359 -15.36 19.53 14.57
C LEU A 359 -16.66 20.35 14.49
N THR A 360 -16.55 21.64 14.13
CA THR A 360 -17.69 22.47 13.79
C THR A 360 -17.89 22.47 12.27
N PRO A 361 -19.11 22.23 11.74
CA PRO A 361 -19.40 22.30 10.31
C PRO A 361 -18.96 23.63 9.67
N THR A 362 -18.31 23.53 8.51
CA THR A 362 -17.73 24.65 7.75
C THR A 362 -18.66 25.20 6.67
N ASP A 363 -19.78 24.52 6.42
CA ASP A 363 -20.78 24.81 5.39
C ASP A 363 -21.79 25.90 5.77
N ARG A 364 -21.74 26.40 7.01
CA ARG A 364 -22.64 27.43 7.53
C ARG A 364 -21.89 28.59 8.16
N THR A 365 -22.53 29.77 8.15
CA THR A 365 -22.01 30.95 8.83
C THR A 365 -22.16 30.84 10.34
N LEU A 366 -21.05 30.96 11.07
CA LEU A 366 -21.04 31.00 12.53
C LEU A 366 -21.45 32.39 13.04
N ARG A 367 -22.25 32.43 14.10
CA ARG A 367 -22.78 33.65 14.74
C ARG A 367 -22.13 33.86 16.09
N THR A 368 -22.36 35.01 16.73
CA THR A 368 -21.72 35.40 18.00
C THR A 368 -21.65 34.28 19.07
N ALA A 369 -22.71 33.49 19.24
CA ALA A 369 -22.76 32.39 20.23
C ALA A 369 -22.16 31.05 19.76
N HIS A 370 -21.83 30.91 18.47
CA HIS A 370 -21.30 29.66 17.92
C HIS A 370 -19.81 29.50 18.22
N LEU A 371 -19.41 28.24 18.39
CA LEU A 371 -18.03 27.82 18.61
C LEU A 371 -17.43 27.28 17.30
N ALA A 372 -16.29 27.82 16.89
CA ALA A 372 -15.43 27.18 15.90
C ALA A 372 -14.49 26.23 16.64
N LYS A 373 -14.56 24.93 16.36
CA LYS A 373 -13.80 23.89 17.06
C LYS A 373 -13.09 22.98 16.07
N VAL A 374 -11.87 22.58 16.41
CA VAL A 374 -11.05 21.62 15.65
C VAL A 374 -10.48 20.53 16.53
N ALA A 375 -10.15 19.40 15.91
CA ALA A 375 -9.22 18.42 16.45
C ALA A 375 -7.87 18.57 15.76
N VAL A 376 -6.80 18.43 16.54
CA VAL A 376 -5.40 18.46 16.08
C VAL A 376 -4.74 17.19 16.60
N PRO A 377 -4.16 16.33 15.74
CA PRO A 377 -3.47 15.13 16.19
C PRO A 377 -2.34 15.47 17.17
N ARG A 378 -2.26 14.71 18.26
CA ARG A 378 -1.13 14.82 19.18
C ARG A 378 0.03 13.98 18.67
N LEU A 379 1.23 14.56 18.65
CA LEU A 379 2.44 13.77 18.39
C LEU A 379 2.87 13.05 19.66
N THR A 380 3.39 11.84 19.54
CA THR A 380 3.76 10.98 20.68
C THR A 380 5.27 10.77 20.83
N GLY A 381 6.06 11.50 20.05
CA GLY A 381 7.53 11.47 20.12
C GLY A 381 8.06 11.90 21.49
N GLY A 382 9.18 11.32 21.90
CA GLY A 382 9.79 11.54 23.21
C GLY A 382 10.32 12.96 23.47
N ASP A 383 10.42 13.80 22.43
CA ASP A 383 10.85 15.19 22.54
C ASP A 383 9.73 16.17 22.92
N GLY A 384 8.48 15.69 23.02
CA GLY A 384 7.33 16.48 23.43
C GLY A 384 6.85 17.52 22.40
N ARG A 385 7.40 17.51 21.17
CA ARG A 385 6.96 18.43 20.10
C ARG A 385 5.49 18.23 19.78
N GLN A 386 4.77 19.30 19.50
CA GLN A 386 3.38 19.26 19.05
C GLN A 386 3.19 20.18 17.84
N LEU A 387 2.10 19.97 17.10
CA LEU A 387 1.73 20.81 15.96
C LEU A 387 1.45 22.26 16.40
N LEU A 388 1.90 23.22 15.61
CA LEU A 388 1.65 24.63 15.83
C LEU A 388 0.26 25.01 15.33
N VAL A 389 -0.58 25.52 16.22
CA VAL A 389 -1.95 25.96 15.88
C VAL A 389 -2.04 27.48 15.89
N ARG A 390 -2.49 28.06 14.78
CA ARG A 390 -2.61 29.52 14.60
C ARG A 390 -3.97 29.88 14.00
N TRP A 391 -4.60 30.90 14.58
CA TRP A 391 -5.89 31.42 14.12
C TRP A 391 -5.73 32.73 13.38
N TYR A 392 -6.56 32.93 12.36
CA TYR A 392 -6.54 34.11 11.50
C TYR A 392 -7.97 34.66 11.32
N LEU A 393 -8.10 35.98 11.31
CA LEU A 393 -9.32 36.69 10.92
C LEU A 393 -8.99 37.56 9.71
N ASP A 394 -9.67 37.31 8.59
CA ASP A 394 -9.43 37.98 7.31
C ASP A 394 -7.94 37.97 6.89
N GLY A 395 -7.29 36.81 7.10
CA GLY A 395 -5.87 36.60 6.80
C GLY A 395 -4.89 37.20 7.82
N ARG A 396 -5.36 37.91 8.86
CA ARG A 396 -4.49 38.48 9.92
C ARG A 396 -4.46 37.55 11.14
N GLU A 397 -3.27 37.20 11.60
CA GLU A 397 -3.10 36.31 12.75
C GLU A 397 -3.64 36.92 14.04
N VAL A 398 -4.46 36.17 14.76
CA VAL A 398 -5.00 36.54 16.07
C VAL A 398 -4.15 35.88 17.16
N LYS A 399 -2.96 36.44 17.42
CA LYS A 399 -1.90 35.83 18.26
C LYS A 399 -2.35 35.32 19.64
N ARG A 400 -3.30 36.00 20.29
CA ARG A 400 -3.85 35.58 21.60
C ARG A 400 -4.61 34.24 21.57
N LEU A 401 -4.92 33.72 20.38
CA LEU A 401 -5.59 32.45 20.17
C LEU A 401 -4.61 31.32 19.79
N ALA A 402 -3.30 31.61 19.70
CA ALA A 402 -2.30 30.60 19.37
C ALA A 402 -2.38 29.39 20.30
N GLY A 403 -2.26 28.18 19.74
CA GLY A 403 -2.35 26.92 20.47
C GLY A 403 -3.77 26.46 20.84
N ARG A 404 -4.80 27.30 20.70
CA ARG A 404 -6.18 26.91 21.02
C ARG A 404 -6.78 26.04 19.92
N THR A 405 -7.62 25.08 20.32
CA THR A 405 -8.38 24.21 19.42
C THR A 405 -9.85 24.60 19.29
N ASP A 406 -10.28 25.64 19.99
CA ASP A 406 -11.61 26.21 19.89
C ASP A 406 -11.62 27.72 20.14
N VAL A 407 -12.56 28.41 19.49
CA VAL A 407 -12.77 29.85 19.61
C VAL A 407 -14.26 30.16 19.43
N THR A 408 -14.85 30.92 20.35
CA THR A 408 -16.22 31.44 20.17
C THR A 408 -16.19 32.68 19.29
N VAL A 409 -17.16 32.86 18.38
CA VAL A 409 -17.19 34.03 17.48
C VAL A 409 -17.19 35.36 18.25
N ALA A 410 -17.85 35.42 19.41
CA ALA A 410 -17.81 36.58 20.30
C ALA A 410 -16.37 37.00 20.69
N GLU A 411 -15.48 36.04 20.89
CA GLU A 411 -14.09 36.30 21.26
C GLU A 411 -13.32 37.01 20.15
N LEU A 412 -13.73 36.88 18.88
CA LEU A 412 -13.04 37.49 17.73
C LEU A 412 -13.15 39.01 17.73
N ARG A 413 -14.15 39.58 18.42
CA ARG A 413 -14.43 41.04 18.44
C ARG A 413 -14.54 41.62 17.02
N LEU A 414 -15.32 40.97 16.16
CA LEU A 414 -15.51 41.34 14.75
C LEU A 414 -15.80 42.85 14.61
N PRO A 415 -15.17 43.59 13.70
CA PRO A 415 -15.25 45.06 13.65
C PRO A 415 -16.63 45.58 13.22
N ASP A 416 -17.36 44.83 12.39
CA ASP A 416 -18.65 45.25 11.83
C ASP A 416 -19.65 44.08 11.69
N ARG A 417 -20.73 44.29 10.93
CA ARG A 417 -21.79 43.29 10.70
C ARG A 417 -21.63 42.51 9.38
N ARG A 418 -20.54 42.69 8.66
CA ARG A 418 -20.23 41.94 7.43
C ARG A 418 -19.81 40.52 7.81
N THR A 419 -19.74 39.67 6.78
CA THR A 419 -19.16 38.34 6.93
C THR A 419 -17.65 38.46 6.89
N HIS A 420 -16.98 37.82 7.85
CA HIS A 420 -15.52 37.71 7.93
C HIS A 420 -15.09 36.26 7.72
N THR A 421 -13.85 36.06 7.29
CA THR A 421 -13.26 34.73 7.16
C THR A 421 -12.43 34.42 8.39
N LEU A 422 -12.89 33.45 9.19
CA LEU A 422 -12.11 32.84 10.25
C LEU A 422 -11.38 31.64 9.67
N SER A 423 -10.09 31.50 9.95
CA SER A 423 -9.37 30.26 9.66
C SER A 423 -8.46 29.83 10.80
N VAL A 424 -8.17 28.54 10.84
CA VAL A 424 -7.17 27.94 11.73
C VAL A 424 -6.26 27.04 10.92
N THR A 425 -4.96 27.21 11.11
CA THR A 425 -3.92 26.38 10.50
C THR A 425 -3.23 25.59 11.60
N ALA A 426 -3.09 24.28 11.39
CA ALA A 426 -2.14 23.45 12.13
C ALA A 426 -0.96 23.12 11.21
N GLU A 427 0.25 23.23 11.75
CA GLU A 427 1.51 23.07 11.01
C GLU A 427 2.48 22.21 11.82
N ASP A 428 3.06 21.19 11.19
CA ASP A 428 4.23 20.51 11.74
C ASP A 428 5.51 21.23 11.31
N ARG A 429 6.40 21.45 12.27
CA ARG A 429 7.73 22.04 12.06
C ARG A 429 8.84 21.09 12.52
N THR A 430 8.60 19.80 12.39
CA THR A 430 9.58 18.78 12.71
C THR A 430 10.91 19.06 12.01
N PRO A 431 12.05 18.98 12.71
CA PRO A 431 13.36 19.08 12.09
C PRO A 431 13.70 17.85 11.23
N SER A 432 12.89 16.79 11.33
CA SER A 432 12.97 15.57 10.51
C SER A 432 12.53 15.80 9.06
N VAL A 433 12.04 16.99 8.72
CA VAL A 433 11.76 17.42 7.34
C VAL A 433 12.51 18.73 7.09
N ARG A 434 13.56 18.66 6.27
CA ARG A 434 14.44 19.77 5.88
C ARG A 434 14.19 20.24 4.45
N ASP A 435 13.52 19.45 3.61
CA ASP A 435 13.11 19.91 2.29
C ASP A 435 11.98 20.97 2.42
N PRO A 436 12.18 22.19 1.90
CA PRO A 436 11.21 23.27 2.05
C PRO A 436 9.95 23.08 1.21
N GLU A 437 9.97 22.26 0.15
CA GLU A 437 8.77 21.91 -0.61
C GLU A 437 7.93 20.92 0.20
N ILE A 438 8.56 19.89 0.77
CA ILE A 438 7.89 18.94 1.67
C ILE A 438 7.37 19.66 2.92
N ALA A 439 8.18 20.46 3.61
CA ALA A 439 7.76 21.18 4.82
C ALA A 439 6.54 22.09 4.61
N ARG A 440 6.27 22.54 3.37
CA ARG A 440 5.06 23.32 3.06
C ARG A 440 3.79 22.46 3.01
N THR A 441 3.90 21.15 2.76
CA THR A 441 2.76 20.22 2.73
C THR A 441 2.36 19.74 4.12
N LEU A 442 3.25 19.86 5.13
CA LEU A 442 3.02 19.49 6.53
C LEU A 442 2.10 20.48 7.29
N ARG A 443 1.03 20.94 6.64
CA ARG A 443 0.03 21.83 7.23
C ARG A 443 -1.33 21.62 6.60
N SER A 444 -2.37 21.92 7.37
CA SER A 444 -3.74 21.98 6.85
C SER A 444 -4.44 23.22 7.43
N THR A 445 -5.41 23.77 6.70
CA THR A 445 -6.17 24.94 7.14
C THR A 445 -7.66 24.70 7.00
N VAL A 446 -8.41 25.07 8.03
CA VAL A 446 -9.88 25.04 8.06
C VAL A 446 -10.41 26.46 8.04
N TYR A 447 -11.54 26.68 7.35
CA TYR A 447 -12.17 27.98 7.17
C TYR A 447 -13.63 27.96 7.62
N TRP A 448 -14.09 29.04 8.24
CA TRP A 448 -15.50 29.35 8.47
C TRP A 448 -15.81 30.77 8.05
N ASN A 449 -17.03 30.96 7.54
CA ASN A 449 -17.64 32.28 7.49
C ASN A 449 -18.18 32.63 8.88
N VAL A 450 -17.87 33.83 9.39
CA VAL A 450 -18.33 34.29 10.72
C VAL A 450 -18.99 35.66 10.65
N ARG A 451 -19.99 35.90 11.50
CA ARG A 451 -20.72 37.17 11.57
C ARG A 451 -21.18 37.46 13.00
N ARG A 452 -21.31 38.74 13.36
CA ARG A 452 -21.95 39.16 14.62
C ARG A 452 -23.37 38.61 14.73
#